data_AF-A0A952RN96-F1
#
_entry.id   AF-A0A952RN96-F1
#
_cell.length_a   1.000
_cell.length_b   1.000
_cell.length_c   1.000
_cell.angle_alpha   90.00
_cell.angle_beta   90.00
_cell.angle_gamma   90.00
#
_symmetry.space_group_name_H-M   'P 1'
#
loop_
_entity.id
_entity.type
_entity.pdbx_description
1 polymer ?
#
loop_
_entity_poly.entity_id
_entity_poly.type
_entity_poly.pdbx_seq_one_letter_code
_entity_poly.pdbx_strand_id
1 'polypeptide(L)'
;MRPVLLFVFVALLAGAGCKSKTMSTSAKEEFGKRYSCPDDRVAIKERSDLDPYKLLVRQGDEAPSDEVKKDPARLAKWTADKKAQDDKLSADYRRTYTIFQATGCEHDVLLACKNATVMRSGDVGGTVVSCDELK
;
A
#
# COMPACT_ATOMS: atom_id res chain seq x y z
N MET A 1 -39.15 19.85 -35.37
CA MET A 1 -39.35 20.19 -33.94
C MET A 1 -39.89 18.93 -33.29
N ARG A 2 -39.28 18.21 -32.34
CA ARG A 2 -38.24 18.41 -31.32
C ARG A 2 -37.63 17.01 -31.02
N PRO A 3 -36.40 16.94 -30.48
CA PRO A 3 -35.65 15.70 -30.34
C PRO A 3 -36.08 14.93 -29.08
N VAL A 4 -36.28 13.62 -29.18
CA VAL A 4 -36.36 12.72 -28.00
C VAL A 4 -34.99 12.07 -27.87
N LEU A 5 -34.09 12.82 -27.23
CA LEU A 5 -32.71 12.46 -26.98
C LEU A 5 -32.66 11.52 -25.77
N LEU A 6 -32.22 10.28 -26.03
CA LEU A 6 -31.38 9.43 -25.18
C LEU A 6 -31.28 9.86 -23.72
N PHE A 7 -31.98 9.16 -22.83
CA PHE A 7 -31.66 9.16 -21.41
C PHE A 7 -31.60 7.73 -20.91
N VAL A 8 -30.70 7.55 -19.94
CA VAL A 8 -30.49 6.37 -19.08
C VAL A 8 -29.47 5.35 -19.61
N PHE A 9 -28.20 5.73 -19.54
CA PHE A 9 -27.07 4.79 -19.42
C PHE A 9 -26.00 5.35 -18.48
N VAL A 10 -26.31 5.63 -17.21
CA VAL A 10 -25.28 5.90 -16.19
C VAL A 10 -25.74 5.45 -14.81
N ALA A 11 -25.57 4.16 -14.50
CA ALA A 11 -25.72 3.68 -13.12
C ALA A 11 -24.98 2.35 -12.90
N LEU A 12 -23.66 2.30 -13.12
CA LEU A 12 -22.87 1.11 -12.77
C LEU A 12 -21.37 1.42 -12.61
N LEU A 13 -20.99 2.24 -11.61
CA LEU A 13 -19.57 2.45 -11.24
C LEU A 13 -19.36 2.76 -9.73
N ALA A 14 -20.26 2.33 -8.84
CA ALA A 14 -20.18 2.63 -7.40
C ALA A 14 -19.67 1.46 -6.51
N GLY A 15 -18.86 0.54 -7.06
CA GLY A 15 -18.50 -0.70 -6.35
C GLY A 15 -17.05 -0.81 -5.84
N ALA A 16 -16.10 -0.03 -6.37
CA ALA A 16 -14.66 -0.30 -6.15
C ALA A 16 -13.96 0.63 -5.15
N GLY A 17 -14.62 1.68 -4.65
CA GLY A 17 -13.97 2.75 -3.87
C GLY A 17 -13.88 2.56 -2.36
N CYS A 18 -14.58 1.58 -1.78
CA CYS A 18 -14.70 1.50 -0.32
C CYS A 18 -13.38 1.19 0.40
N LYS A 19 -12.51 0.36 -0.18
CA LYS A 19 -11.24 -0.02 0.46
C LYS A 19 -10.24 1.14 0.54
N SER A 20 -10.07 1.88 -0.55
CA SER A 20 -9.18 3.05 -0.59
C SER A 20 -9.72 4.17 0.32
N LYS A 21 -11.04 4.36 0.37
CA LYS A 21 -11.65 5.35 1.27
C LYS A 21 -11.37 5.05 2.75
N THR A 22 -11.55 3.80 3.19
CA THR A 22 -11.24 3.40 4.58
C THR A 22 -9.76 3.63 4.91
N MET A 23 -8.85 3.22 4.02
CA MET A 23 -7.41 3.43 4.26
C MET A 23 -7.01 4.90 4.27
N SER A 24 -7.60 5.73 3.40
CA SER A 24 -7.37 7.17 3.40
C SER A 24 -7.84 7.82 4.70
N THR A 25 -8.98 7.37 5.26
CA THR A 25 -9.45 7.83 6.58
C THR A 25 -8.47 7.44 7.68
N SER A 26 -8.00 6.20 7.71
CA SER A 26 -7.03 5.76 8.72
C SER A 26 -5.68 6.47 8.60
N ALA A 27 -5.18 6.70 7.38
CA ALA A 27 -3.97 7.49 7.14
C ALA A 27 -4.11 8.92 7.70
N LYS A 28 -5.29 9.52 7.48
CA LYS A 28 -5.63 10.85 7.96
C LYS A 28 -5.67 10.92 9.49
N GLU A 29 -6.38 9.99 10.12
CA GLU A 29 -6.49 9.89 11.57
C GLU A 29 -5.11 9.65 12.23
N GLU A 30 -4.30 8.75 11.67
CA GLU A 30 -2.96 8.47 12.21
C GLU A 30 -2.03 9.68 12.07
N PHE A 31 -2.05 10.39 10.95
CA PHE A 31 -1.32 11.64 10.79
C PHE A 31 -1.80 12.71 11.78
N GLY A 32 -3.12 12.90 11.87
CA GLY A 32 -3.74 13.87 12.78
C GLY A 32 -3.37 13.61 14.24
N LYS A 33 -3.43 12.35 14.69
CA LYS A 33 -2.99 11.94 16.04
C LYS A 33 -1.50 12.19 16.23
N ARG A 34 -0.65 11.78 15.28
CA ARG A 34 0.82 11.85 15.42
C ARG A 34 1.33 13.29 15.52
N TYR A 35 0.79 14.19 14.70
CA TYR A 35 1.22 15.59 14.64
C TYR A 35 0.26 16.54 15.36
N SER A 36 -0.74 16.02 16.09
CA SER A 36 -1.81 16.82 16.71
C SER A 36 -2.47 17.80 15.73
N CYS A 37 -2.60 17.37 14.47
CA CYS A 37 -3.13 18.19 13.38
C CYS A 37 -4.64 17.96 13.24
N PRO A 38 -5.48 19.01 13.28
CA PRO A 38 -6.91 18.88 13.04
C PRO A 38 -7.20 18.25 11.67
N ASP A 39 -8.11 17.28 11.64
CA ASP A 39 -8.41 16.51 10.43
C ASP A 39 -8.79 17.41 9.23
N ASP A 40 -9.51 18.51 9.43
CA ASP A 40 -9.87 19.44 8.35
C ASP A 40 -8.66 20.08 7.65
N ARG A 41 -7.49 20.10 8.31
CA ARG A 41 -6.22 20.61 7.76
C ARG A 41 -5.31 19.54 7.17
N VAL A 42 -5.69 18.27 7.27
CA VAL A 42 -4.90 17.15 6.73
C VAL A 42 -5.39 16.79 5.33
N ALA A 43 -4.48 16.87 4.36
CA ALA A 43 -4.68 16.38 3.00
C ALA A 43 -4.00 15.02 2.83
N ILE A 44 -4.73 14.06 2.27
CA ILE A 44 -4.22 12.71 1.95
C ILE A 44 -4.28 12.49 0.44
N LYS A 45 -3.20 11.96 -0.13
CA LYS A 45 -3.12 11.56 -1.53
C LYS A 45 -2.54 10.15 -1.64
N GLU A 46 -3.27 9.24 -2.27
CA GLU A 46 -2.73 7.92 -2.60
C GLU A 46 -1.57 8.04 -3.62
N ARG A 47 -0.47 7.33 -3.36
CA ARG A 47 0.74 7.30 -4.18
C ARG A 47 0.92 5.92 -4.81
N SER A 48 0.00 5.57 -5.72
CA SER A 48 0.04 4.30 -6.47
C SER A 48 1.21 4.22 -7.46
N ASP A 49 1.90 5.34 -7.70
CA ASP A 49 3.15 5.41 -8.43
C ASP A 49 4.36 4.88 -7.64
N LEU A 50 4.25 4.77 -6.31
CA LEU A 50 5.30 4.25 -5.45
C LEU A 50 5.13 2.75 -5.21
N ASP A 51 6.24 2.01 -5.24
CA ASP A 51 6.25 0.57 -4.96
C ASP A 51 6.51 0.31 -3.47
N PRO A 52 5.52 -0.19 -2.70
CA PRO A 52 5.68 -0.43 -1.27
C PRO A 52 6.84 -1.38 -0.95
N TYR A 53 7.10 -2.35 -1.83
CA TYR A 53 8.20 -3.30 -1.65
C TYR A 53 9.55 -2.60 -1.64
N LYS A 54 9.76 -1.62 -2.53
CA LYS A 54 11.02 -0.88 -2.60
C LYS A 54 11.23 0.07 -1.42
N LEU A 55 10.14 0.55 -0.81
CA LEU A 55 10.19 1.49 0.31
C LEU A 55 10.30 0.79 1.68
N LEU A 56 9.69 -0.38 1.82
CA LEU A 56 9.59 -1.08 3.10
C LEU A 56 10.62 -2.21 3.28
N VAL A 57 11.09 -2.81 2.18
CA VAL A 57 12.10 -3.86 2.25
C VAL A 57 13.48 -3.25 2.07
N ARG A 58 14.35 -3.41 3.07
CA ARG A 58 15.79 -3.16 2.92
C ARG A 58 16.36 -4.17 1.93
N GLN A 59 16.41 -3.81 0.66
CA GLN A 59 17.02 -4.64 -0.37
C GLN A 59 18.54 -4.72 -0.10
N GLY A 60 19.08 -5.94 0.04
CA GLY A 60 20.53 -6.18 0.01
C GLY A 60 21.16 -6.84 1.24
N ASP A 61 20.41 -7.14 2.29
CA ASP A 61 21.04 -7.67 3.52
C ASP A 61 21.47 -9.16 3.40
N GLU A 62 20.97 -9.91 2.41
CA GLU A 62 21.31 -11.33 2.27
C GLU A 62 22.17 -11.60 1.04
N ALA A 63 23.48 -11.64 1.26
CA ALA A 63 24.46 -12.11 0.28
C ALA A 63 24.54 -13.64 0.27
N PRO A 64 24.92 -14.27 -0.87
CA PRO A 64 25.19 -15.70 -0.89
C PRO A 64 26.41 -16.01 0.00
N SER A 65 26.44 -17.21 0.60
CA SER A 65 27.60 -17.66 1.36
C SER A 65 28.83 -17.86 0.46
N ASP A 66 30.03 -17.85 1.03
CA ASP A 66 31.26 -17.97 0.24
C ASP A 66 31.39 -19.32 -0.49
N GLU A 67 30.79 -20.38 0.04
CA GLU A 67 30.71 -21.67 -0.64
C GLU A 67 29.81 -21.61 -1.87
N VAL A 68 28.71 -20.87 -1.81
CA VAL A 68 27.79 -20.68 -2.94
C VAL A 68 28.45 -19.81 -4.01
N LYS A 69 29.23 -18.79 -3.62
CA LYS A 69 29.97 -17.93 -4.57
C LYS A 69 31.03 -18.69 -5.36
N LYS A 70 31.67 -19.70 -4.76
CA LYS A 70 32.75 -20.49 -5.38
C LYS A 70 32.24 -21.56 -6.35
N ASP A 71 30.96 -21.88 -6.33
CA ASP A 71 30.34 -22.87 -7.20
C ASP A 71 29.35 -22.17 -8.16
N PRO A 72 29.69 -22.07 -9.47
CA PRO A 72 28.84 -21.39 -10.44
C PRO A 72 27.42 -21.96 -10.56
N ALA A 73 27.25 -23.28 -10.38
CA ALA A 73 25.93 -23.92 -10.47
C ALA A 73 25.08 -23.56 -9.24
N ARG A 74 25.68 -23.56 -8.05
CA ARG A 74 25.00 -23.13 -6.81
C ARG A 74 24.68 -21.64 -6.85
N LEU A 75 25.59 -20.80 -7.35
CA LEU A 75 25.36 -19.37 -7.50
C LEU A 75 24.20 -19.06 -8.46
N ALA A 76 24.13 -19.77 -9.60
CA ALA A 76 23.03 -19.63 -10.55
C ALA A 76 21.69 -20.01 -9.91
N LYS A 77 21.62 -21.12 -9.16
CA LYS A 77 20.43 -21.51 -8.42
C LYS A 77 20.04 -20.48 -7.36
N TRP A 78 20.98 -20.03 -6.54
CA TRP A 78 20.74 -19.03 -5.51
C TRP A 78 20.16 -17.74 -6.10
N THR A 79 20.71 -17.28 -7.23
CA THR A 79 20.24 -16.08 -7.93
C THR A 79 18.81 -16.25 -8.45
N ALA A 80 18.49 -17.41 -9.02
CA ALA A 80 17.14 -17.72 -9.49
C ALA A 80 16.13 -17.78 -8.32
N ASP A 81 16.50 -18.44 -7.22
CA ASP A 81 15.66 -18.54 -6.02
C ASP A 81 15.43 -17.16 -5.39
N LYS A 82 16.48 -16.31 -5.31
CA LYS A 82 16.37 -14.93 -4.83
C LYS A 82 15.46 -14.09 -5.70
N LYS A 83 15.59 -14.18 -7.03
CA LYS A 83 14.69 -13.49 -7.94
C LYS A 83 13.24 -13.91 -7.73
N ALA A 84 12.97 -15.21 -7.61
CA ALA A 84 11.61 -15.71 -7.39
C ALA A 84 11.05 -15.26 -6.03
N GLN A 85 11.89 -15.24 -4.99
CA GLN A 85 11.53 -14.72 -3.67
C GLN A 85 11.17 -13.23 -3.74
N ASP A 86 11.99 -12.42 -4.40
CA ASP A 86 11.77 -10.97 -4.54
C ASP A 86 10.50 -10.68 -5.36
N ASP A 87 10.28 -11.40 -6.47
CA ASP A 87 9.08 -11.27 -7.28
C ASP A 87 7.82 -11.58 -6.43
N LYS A 88 7.85 -12.65 -5.62
CA LYS A 88 6.73 -13.00 -4.72
C LYS A 88 6.51 -11.95 -3.62
N LEU A 89 7.57 -11.55 -2.93
CA LEU A 89 7.47 -10.53 -1.89
C LEU A 89 6.95 -9.21 -2.47
N SER A 90 7.42 -8.79 -3.64
CA SER A 90 6.94 -7.56 -4.28
C SER A 90 5.42 -7.58 -4.52
N ALA A 91 4.89 -8.70 -5.00
CA ALA A 91 3.46 -8.87 -5.22
C ALA A 91 2.66 -8.85 -3.91
N ASP A 92 3.17 -9.51 -2.87
CA ASP A 92 2.53 -9.55 -1.55
C ASP A 92 2.51 -8.17 -0.89
N TYR A 93 3.60 -7.41 -0.99
CA TYR A 93 3.68 -6.04 -0.48
C TYR A 93 2.73 -5.10 -1.20
N ARG A 94 2.62 -5.16 -2.53
CA ARG A 94 1.66 -4.36 -3.30
C ARG A 94 0.20 -4.66 -2.99
N ARG A 95 -0.11 -5.90 -2.57
CA ARG A 95 -1.45 -6.29 -2.14
C ARG A 95 -1.74 -5.87 -0.71
N THR A 96 -0.71 -5.85 0.13
CA THR A 96 -0.84 -5.66 1.57
C THR A 96 -0.74 -4.19 1.96
N TYR A 97 0.09 -3.41 1.28
CA TYR A 97 0.36 -2.02 1.64
C TYR A 97 -0.11 -1.06 0.57
N THR A 98 -0.64 0.07 1.02
CA THR A 98 -0.97 1.22 0.18
C THR A 98 -0.17 2.41 0.70
N ILE A 99 0.49 3.14 -0.20
CA ILE A 99 1.27 4.33 0.18
C ILE A 99 0.40 5.56 0.04
N PHE A 100 0.37 6.39 1.08
CA PHE A 100 -0.29 7.68 1.10
C PHE A 100 0.73 8.77 1.39
N GLN A 101 0.62 9.89 0.69
CA GLN A 101 1.25 11.13 1.09
C GLN A 101 0.27 11.90 1.96
N ALA A 102 0.70 12.30 3.16
CA ALA A 102 -0.07 13.08 4.10
C ALA A 102 0.61 14.44 4.31
N THR A 103 -0.16 15.51 4.10
CA THR A 103 0.35 16.88 4.21
C THR A 103 -0.59 17.70 5.09
N GLY A 104 -0.02 18.50 5.99
CA GLY A 104 -0.78 19.37 6.89
C GLY A 104 0.06 19.79 8.08
N CYS A 105 -0.28 20.93 8.69
CA CYS A 105 0.40 21.43 9.89
C CYS A 105 1.94 21.42 9.79
N GLU A 106 2.49 21.88 8.65
CA GLU A 106 3.94 21.95 8.35
C GLU A 106 4.65 20.61 8.16
N HIS A 107 3.91 19.50 8.11
CA HIS A 107 4.44 18.17 7.80
C HIS A 107 4.01 17.72 6.40
N ASP A 108 4.90 17.02 5.72
CA ASP A 108 4.66 16.30 4.47
C ASP A 108 5.39 14.96 4.54
N VAL A 109 4.65 13.87 4.72
CA VAL A 109 5.23 12.54 4.97
C VAL A 109 4.56 11.46 4.13
N LEU A 110 5.30 10.38 3.90
CA LEU A 110 4.76 9.16 3.30
C LEU A 110 4.37 8.18 4.40
N LEU A 111 3.14 7.70 4.32
CA LEU A 111 2.59 6.68 5.19
C LEU A 111 2.38 5.39 4.39
N ALA A 112 2.87 4.27 4.91
CA ALA A 112 2.54 2.94 4.44
C ALA A 112 1.41 2.37 5.31
N CYS A 113 0.22 2.27 4.73
CA CYS A 113 -0.95 1.72 5.40
C CYS A 113 -1.13 0.25 5.06
N LYS A 114 -1.27 -0.59 6.08
CA LYS A 114 -1.48 -2.03 5.93
C LYS A 114 -2.96 -2.36 5.81
N ASN A 115 -3.32 -3.06 4.75
CA ASN A 115 -4.63 -3.69 4.61
C ASN A 115 -4.81 -4.72 5.73
N ALA A 116 -5.78 -4.49 6.62
CA ALA A 116 -6.31 -5.56 7.46
C ALA A 116 -7.00 -6.57 6.53
N THR A 117 -6.34 -7.68 6.24
CA THR A 117 -6.99 -8.82 5.59
C THR A 117 -8.11 -9.25 6.52
N VAL A 118 -9.35 -9.08 6.05
CA VAL A 118 -10.58 -9.44 6.76
C VAL A 118 -10.41 -10.85 7.35
N MET A 119 -10.20 -10.96 8.66
CA MET A 119 -10.34 -12.25 9.31
C MET A 119 -11.79 -12.66 9.16
N ARG A 120 -12.03 -13.73 8.40
CA ARG A 120 -13.34 -14.37 8.29
C ARG A 120 -13.67 -15.06 9.61
N SER A 121 -14.12 -14.29 10.60
CA SER A 121 -14.81 -14.81 11.77
C SER A 121 -15.71 -13.72 12.33
N GLY A 122 -16.96 -13.69 11.87
CA GLY A 122 -18.17 -13.35 12.63
C GLY A 122 -18.21 -12.16 13.59
N ASP A 123 -17.28 -11.20 13.54
CA ASP A 123 -17.19 -10.13 14.53
C ASP A 123 -17.28 -8.74 13.90
N VAL A 124 -17.95 -7.85 14.60
CA VAL A 124 -18.53 -6.61 14.07
C VAL A 124 -17.44 -5.54 13.91
N GLY A 125 -17.03 -5.32 12.66
CA GLY A 125 -16.82 -3.97 12.11
C GLY A 125 -15.70 -3.12 12.71
N GLY A 126 -14.45 -3.53 12.56
CA GLY A 126 -13.30 -2.65 12.68
C GLY A 126 -12.17 -3.10 11.74
N THR A 127 -12.14 -2.59 10.51
CA THR A 127 -10.92 -2.66 9.68
C THR A 127 -9.88 -1.75 10.30
N VAL A 128 -9.10 -2.27 11.26
CA VAL A 128 -7.97 -1.55 11.82
C VAL A 128 -6.86 -1.53 10.77
N VAL A 129 -6.84 -0.47 9.96
CA VAL A 129 -5.72 -0.14 9.07
C VAL A 129 -4.68 0.55 9.94
N SER A 130 -3.53 -0.08 10.14
CA SER A 130 -2.37 0.56 10.78
C SER A 130 -1.51 1.22 9.71
N CYS A 131 -1.07 2.45 9.96
CA CYS A 131 -0.23 3.22 9.05
C CYS A 131 1.08 3.62 9.73
N ASP A 132 2.19 3.25 9.12
CA ASP A 132 3.53 3.59 9.57
C ASP A 132 4.13 4.66 8.66
N GLU A 133 4.93 5.57 9.22
CA GLU A 133 5.64 6.56 8.42
C GLU A 133 6.93 5.97 7.86
N LEU A 134 7.16 6.25 6.59
CA LEU A 134 8.36 5.86 5.87
C LEU A 134 9.44 6.90 6.17
N LYS A 135 10.57 6.44 6.70
CA LYS A 135 11.77 7.25 6.95
C LYS A 135 12.66 7.35 5.71
#